data_AF-A0A838E2A0-F1
#
_entry.id   AF-A0A838E2A0-F1
#
_cell.length_a   1.000
_cell.length_b   1.000
_cell.length_c   1.000
_cell.angle_alpha   90.00
_cell.angle_beta   90.00
_cell.angle_gamma   90.00
#
_symmetry.space_group_name_H-M   'P 1'
#
loop_
_entity.id
_entity.type
_entity.pdbx_description
1 polymer ?
#
loop_
_entity_poly.entity_id
_entity_poly.type
_entity_poly.pdbx_seq_one_letter_code
_entity_poly.pdbx_strand_id
1 'polypeptide(L)'
;MTKNYLHCLTETINPETTVIAFDLHNVVFKKQTKKIVASCIKLMPQGTWRYALNPVLWYRVYRFKAHSCVAEDIFHKVAAYYPGLTRFRGDFIRLTNTQRPILPVVQLLKQLKERGYKLYVLSNIGKETFTELSLKYPEISSYFDGAFTATAENNYTHKPHKEFYEEFKLLLATHGHHDKQILFIDDLKKNIVAATQCNIGGIHYTSARKLVSQFKHLRIF
;
A
#
# COMPACT_ATOMS: atom_id res chain seq x y z
N MET A 1 25.79 1.46 11.86
CA MET A 1 24.99 2.53 12.49
C MET A 1 23.55 2.42 12.00
N THR A 2 22.60 2.15 12.90
CA THR A 2 21.16 2.12 12.56
C THR A 2 20.73 3.55 12.29
N LYS A 3 20.44 3.91 11.03
CA LYS A 3 19.94 5.27 10.71
C LYS A 3 18.63 5.50 11.47
N ASN A 4 18.59 6.57 12.26
CA ASN A 4 17.39 6.99 12.96
C ASN A 4 16.51 7.80 12.00
N TYR A 5 15.38 7.23 11.59
CA TYR A 5 14.39 7.88 10.71
C TYR A 5 13.30 8.64 11.48
N LEU A 6 13.46 8.79 12.79
CA LEU A 6 12.52 9.47 13.68
C LEU A 6 12.97 10.88 14.06
N HIS A 7 14.12 11.33 13.57
CA HIS A 7 14.72 12.62 13.98
C HIS A 7 13.90 13.86 13.58
N CYS A 8 12.96 13.71 12.63
CA CYS A 8 12.03 14.78 12.25
C CYS A 8 10.78 14.84 13.13
N LEU A 9 10.59 13.88 14.04
CA LEU A 9 9.49 13.90 15.01
C LEU A 9 9.91 14.74 16.23
N THR A 10 9.22 15.84 16.46
CA THR A 10 9.55 16.81 17.51
C THR A 10 8.72 16.62 18.78
N GLU A 11 7.62 15.88 18.70
CA GLU A 11 6.69 15.66 19.80
C GLU A 11 6.70 14.21 20.28
N THR A 12 6.24 14.00 21.52
CA THR A 12 6.03 12.65 22.03
C THR A 12 4.97 11.94 21.20
N ILE A 13 5.23 10.71 20.77
CA ILE A 13 4.29 9.93 19.96
C ILE A 13 3.11 9.48 20.82
N ASN A 14 1.93 10.06 20.56
CA ASN A 14 0.67 9.70 21.21
C ASN A 14 -0.52 9.99 20.26
N PRO A 15 -1.76 9.57 20.60
CA PRO A 15 -2.93 9.79 19.75
C PRO A 15 -3.24 11.25 19.41
N GLU A 16 -2.92 12.19 20.30
CA GLU A 16 -3.21 13.62 20.12
C GLU A 16 -2.20 14.30 19.19
N THR A 17 -0.96 13.84 19.16
CA THR A 17 0.11 14.46 18.37
C THR A 17 0.41 13.74 17.08
N THR A 18 0.03 12.45 16.93
CA THR A 18 0.58 11.61 15.86
C THR A 18 -0.47 10.83 15.07
N VAL A 19 -0.37 10.89 13.74
CA VAL A 19 -1.03 9.98 12.79
C VAL A 19 -0.06 8.86 12.42
N ILE A 20 -0.54 7.61 12.36
CA ILE A 20 0.27 6.47 11.95
C ILE A 20 -0.18 5.97 10.58
N ALA A 21 0.73 6.03 9.60
CA ALA A 21 0.50 5.56 8.25
C ALA A 21 1.18 4.21 7.99
N PHE A 22 0.49 3.28 7.32
CA PHE A 22 1.00 1.95 6.99
C PHE A 22 1.00 1.71 5.48
N ASP A 23 2.10 1.19 4.94
CA ASP A 23 2.02 0.47 3.68
C ASP A 23 1.15 -0.79 3.85
N LEU A 24 0.56 -1.27 2.75
CA LEU A 24 -0.19 -2.52 2.75
C LEU A 24 0.68 -3.73 2.48
N HIS A 25 1.48 -3.68 1.41
CA HIS A 25 2.09 -4.87 0.86
C HIS A 25 3.34 -5.25 1.64
N ASN A 26 3.39 -6.50 2.11
CA ASN A 26 4.38 -7.05 3.04
C ASN A 26 4.40 -6.42 4.44
N VAL A 27 3.61 -5.39 4.72
CA VAL A 27 3.44 -4.81 6.06
C VAL A 27 2.15 -5.30 6.72
N VAL A 28 0.99 -4.99 6.13
CA VAL A 28 -0.32 -5.45 6.63
C VAL A 28 -0.73 -6.76 5.97
N PHE A 29 -0.44 -6.91 4.67
CA PHE A 29 -0.78 -8.08 3.86
C PHE A 29 0.47 -8.70 3.26
N LYS A 30 0.67 -10.01 3.43
CA LYS A 30 1.74 -10.75 2.76
C LYS A 30 1.33 -11.10 1.34
N LYS A 31 2.17 -10.71 0.36
CA LYS A 31 2.01 -11.10 -1.04
C LYS A 31 2.10 -12.63 -1.19
N GLN A 32 1.22 -13.22 -2.01
CA GLN A 32 1.24 -14.65 -2.34
C GLN A 32 1.63 -14.88 -3.81
N THR A 33 2.84 -14.47 -4.20
CA THR A 33 3.31 -14.53 -5.60
C THR A 33 3.25 -15.92 -6.22
N LYS A 34 3.60 -16.97 -5.46
CA LYS A 34 3.50 -18.37 -5.93
C LYS A 34 2.06 -18.81 -6.23
N LYS A 35 1.08 -18.31 -5.46
CA LYS A 35 -0.33 -18.61 -5.72
C LYS A 35 -0.91 -17.76 -6.83
N ILE A 36 -0.45 -16.53 -7.04
CA ILE A 36 -0.86 -15.73 -8.21
C ILE A 36 -0.61 -16.52 -9.48
N VAL A 37 0.59 -17.11 -9.65
CA VAL A 37 0.91 -17.91 -10.85
C VAL A 37 0.00 -19.14 -10.99
N ALA A 38 -0.19 -19.90 -9.90
CA ALA A 38 -1.07 -21.07 -9.90
C ALA A 38 -2.55 -20.71 -10.15
N SER A 39 -3.00 -19.58 -9.60
CA SER A 39 -4.34 -19.03 -9.76
C SER A 39 -4.54 -18.46 -11.16
N CYS A 40 -3.55 -17.82 -11.78
CA CYS A 40 -3.62 -17.42 -13.18
C CYS A 40 -3.86 -18.65 -14.07
N ILE A 41 -3.16 -19.76 -13.85
CA ILE A 41 -3.35 -20.99 -14.63
C ILE A 41 -4.75 -21.60 -14.40
N LYS A 42 -5.26 -21.58 -13.16
CA LYS A 42 -6.57 -22.16 -12.81
C LYS A 42 -7.78 -21.28 -13.14
N LEU A 43 -7.62 -19.97 -13.00
CA LEU A 43 -8.66 -18.96 -13.20
C LEU A 43 -8.61 -18.35 -14.60
N MET A 44 -7.69 -18.79 -15.46
CA MET A 44 -7.65 -18.38 -16.86
C MET A 44 -9.00 -18.72 -17.51
N PRO A 45 -9.85 -17.72 -17.78
CA PRO A 45 -11.16 -17.97 -18.36
C PRO A 45 -10.99 -18.55 -19.77
N GLN A 46 -11.97 -19.33 -20.23
CA GLN A 46 -11.96 -19.87 -21.58
C GLN A 46 -11.67 -18.77 -22.62
N GLY A 47 -10.70 -19.01 -23.51
CA GLY A 47 -10.28 -18.05 -24.53
C GLY A 47 -9.18 -17.07 -24.12
N THR A 48 -8.63 -17.15 -22.89
CA THR A 48 -7.47 -16.34 -22.49
C THR A 48 -6.11 -16.92 -22.86
N TRP A 49 -6.05 -18.20 -23.26
CA TRP A 49 -4.82 -18.86 -23.73
C TRP A 49 -4.13 -18.10 -24.87
N ARG A 50 -4.91 -17.48 -25.77
CA ARG A 50 -4.38 -16.63 -26.85
C ARG A 50 -3.58 -15.44 -26.34
N TYR A 51 -3.90 -14.91 -25.15
CA TYR A 51 -3.19 -13.80 -24.52
C TYR A 51 -1.99 -14.29 -23.73
N ALA A 52 -2.16 -15.39 -22.98
CA ALA A 52 -1.08 -15.99 -22.20
C ALA A 52 0.08 -16.48 -23.09
N LEU A 53 -0.20 -16.93 -24.31
CA LEU A 53 0.79 -17.39 -25.28
C LEU A 53 1.29 -16.27 -26.22
N ASN A 54 0.88 -15.01 -26.01
CA ASN A 54 1.26 -13.91 -26.88
C ASN A 54 2.55 -13.21 -26.38
N PRO A 55 3.72 -13.41 -27.03
CA PRO A 55 4.97 -12.80 -26.58
C PRO A 55 4.97 -11.27 -26.69
N VAL A 56 4.24 -10.70 -27.67
CA VAL A 56 4.12 -9.25 -27.83
C VAL A 56 3.35 -8.63 -26.67
N LEU A 57 2.30 -9.31 -26.19
CA LEU A 57 1.56 -8.87 -25.00
C LEU A 57 2.48 -8.84 -23.78
N TRP A 58 3.27 -9.89 -23.53
CA TRP A 58 4.19 -9.94 -22.40
C TRP A 58 5.30 -8.90 -22.50
N TYR A 59 5.82 -8.64 -23.69
CA TYR A 59 6.76 -7.55 -23.92
C TYR A 59 6.14 -6.18 -23.58
N ARG A 60 4.87 -5.95 -23.93
CA ARG A 60 4.14 -4.73 -23.56
C ARG A 60 3.95 -4.62 -22.05
N VAL A 61 3.52 -5.70 -21.38
CA VAL A 61 3.42 -5.75 -19.91
C VAL A 61 4.75 -5.38 -19.27
N TYR A 62 5.85 -5.97 -19.73
CA TYR A 62 7.20 -5.67 -19.24
C TYR A 62 7.56 -4.19 -19.42
N ARG A 63 7.33 -3.62 -20.62
CA ARG A 63 7.60 -2.20 -20.89
C ARG A 63 6.76 -1.24 -20.05
N PHE A 64 5.47 -1.52 -19.90
CA PHE A 64 4.59 -0.66 -19.11
C PHE A 64 4.88 -0.77 -17.62
N LYS A 65 5.27 -1.95 -17.13
CA LYS A 65 5.69 -2.12 -15.73
C LYS A 65 6.82 -1.18 -15.32
N ALA A 66 7.70 -0.77 -16.24
CA ALA A 66 8.76 0.20 -15.96
C ALA A 66 8.25 1.64 -15.74
N HIS A 67 7.04 1.95 -16.22
CA HIS A 67 6.45 3.30 -16.24
C HIS A 67 5.10 3.39 -15.51
N SER A 68 4.68 2.30 -14.86
CA SER A 68 3.40 2.18 -14.17
C SER A 68 3.64 1.82 -12.71
N CYS A 69 3.04 2.60 -11.81
CA CYS A 69 3.16 2.39 -10.37
C CYS A 69 2.15 1.39 -9.82
N VAL A 70 1.01 1.21 -10.50
CA VAL A 70 -0.09 0.33 -10.10
C VAL A 70 -0.43 -0.70 -11.17
N ALA A 71 -0.89 -1.87 -10.73
CA ALA A 71 -1.23 -2.99 -11.61
C ALA A 71 -2.39 -2.64 -12.56
N GLU A 72 -3.34 -1.82 -12.10
CA GLU A 72 -4.49 -1.35 -12.90
C GLU A 72 -4.08 -0.56 -14.14
N ASP A 73 -3.08 0.31 -14.01
CA ASP A 73 -2.58 1.12 -15.12
C ASP A 73 -1.87 0.25 -16.18
N ILE A 74 -1.11 -0.76 -15.74
CA ILE A 74 -0.53 -1.77 -16.65
C ILE A 74 -1.65 -2.48 -17.41
N PHE A 75 -2.70 -2.93 -16.71
CA PHE A 75 -3.83 -3.59 -17.34
C PHE A 75 -4.52 -2.68 -18.35
N HIS A 76 -4.78 -1.43 -17.99
CA HIS A 76 -5.43 -0.45 -18.86
C HIS A 76 -4.61 -0.19 -20.14
N LYS A 77 -3.30 0.08 -20.00
CA LYS A 77 -2.38 0.28 -21.14
C LYS A 77 -2.29 -0.93 -22.05
N VAL A 78 -2.35 -2.15 -21.51
CA VAL A 78 -2.35 -3.38 -22.32
C VAL A 78 -3.71 -3.61 -22.99
N ALA A 79 -4.82 -3.40 -22.28
CA ALA A 79 -6.17 -3.54 -22.82
C ALA A 79 -6.45 -2.58 -23.99
N ALA A 80 -5.78 -1.42 -24.05
CA ALA A 80 -5.86 -0.51 -25.19
C ALA A 80 -5.38 -1.17 -26.51
N TYR A 81 -4.41 -2.10 -26.46
CA TYR A 81 -3.95 -2.86 -27.62
C TYR A 81 -4.73 -4.15 -27.86
N TYR A 82 -5.42 -4.64 -26.83
CA TYR A 82 -6.18 -5.89 -26.86
C TYR A 82 -7.55 -5.68 -26.19
N PRO A 83 -8.52 -5.00 -26.84
CA PRO A 83 -9.80 -4.64 -26.20
C PRO A 83 -10.58 -5.83 -25.62
N GLY A 84 -10.39 -7.03 -26.20
CA GLY A 84 -10.95 -8.27 -25.68
C GLY A 84 -10.42 -8.72 -24.32
N LEU A 85 -9.43 -8.02 -23.74
CA LEU A 85 -8.98 -8.19 -22.36
C LEU A 85 -9.89 -7.47 -21.36
N THR A 86 -10.57 -6.40 -21.74
CA THR A 86 -11.36 -5.56 -20.83
C THR A 86 -12.41 -6.36 -20.05
N ARG A 87 -13.00 -7.39 -20.68
CA ARG A 87 -13.94 -8.32 -20.01
C ARG A 87 -13.35 -9.09 -18.84
N PHE A 88 -12.02 -9.24 -18.77
CA PHE A 88 -11.31 -9.97 -17.70
C PHE A 88 -10.79 -9.05 -16.61
N ARG A 89 -11.18 -7.77 -16.60
CA ARG A 89 -10.72 -6.80 -15.61
C ARG A 89 -11.05 -7.20 -14.17
N GLY A 90 -12.26 -7.70 -13.94
CA GLY A 90 -12.67 -8.19 -12.62
C GLY A 90 -11.83 -9.40 -12.17
N ASP A 91 -11.54 -10.34 -13.08
CA ASP A 91 -10.66 -11.48 -12.77
C ASP A 91 -9.23 -11.03 -12.46
N PHE A 92 -8.71 -10.07 -13.23
CA PHE A 92 -7.40 -9.49 -12.98
C PHE A 92 -7.31 -8.85 -11.59
N ILE A 93 -8.29 -8.04 -11.20
CA ILE A 93 -8.33 -7.41 -9.86
C ILE A 93 -8.32 -8.49 -8.77
N ARG A 94 -9.20 -9.49 -8.87
CA ARG A 94 -9.25 -10.63 -7.93
C ARG A 94 -7.92 -11.38 -7.84
N LEU A 95 -7.25 -11.60 -8.97
CA LEU A 95 -5.95 -12.26 -9.04
C LEU A 95 -4.86 -11.43 -8.34
N THR A 96 -4.87 -10.10 -8.53
CA THR A 96 -3.94 -9.20 -7.85
C THR A 96 -4.15 -9.12 -6.33
N ASN A 97 -5.38 -9.38 -5.85
CA ASN A 97 -5.76 -9.39 -4.43
C ASN A 97 -5.74 -10.77 -3.75
N THR A 98 -4.86 -11.67 -4.17
CA THR A 98 -4.66 -12.97 -3.52
C THR A 98 -3.81 -12.90 -2.25
N GLN A 99 -3.39 -11.71 -1.83
CA GLN A 99 -2.63 -11.49 -0.60
C GLN A 99 -3.40 -11.89 0.67
N ARG A 100 -2.66 -12.14 1.75
CA ARG A 100 -3.24 -12.58 3.04
C ARG A 100 -2.82 -11.66 4.18
N PRO A 101 -3.69 -11.41 5.16
CA PRO A 101 -3.34 -10.60 6.32
C PRO A 101 -2.15 -11.18 7.10
N ILE A 102 -1.30 -10.30 7.61
CA ILE A 102 -0.28 -10.65 8.60
C ILE A 102 -0.92 -10.49 9.98
N LEU A 103 -1.47 -11.59 10.52
CA LEU A 103 -2.30 -11.56 11.73
C LEU A 103 -1.68 -10.80 12.92
N PRO A 104 -0.37 -10.90 13.22
CA PRO A 104 0.24 -10.10 14.28
C PRO A 104 0.17 -8.59 14.03
N VAL A 105 0.22 -8.14 12.77
CA VAL A 105 0.07 -6.72 12.42
C VAL A 105 -1.41 -6.31 12.48
N VAL A 106 -2.34 -7.19 12.10
CA VAL A 106 -3.78 -6.93 12.27
C VAL A 106 -4.14 -6.70 13.74
N GLN A 107 -3.62 -7.54 14.63
CA GLN A 107 -3.78 -7.35 16.09
C GLN A 107 -3.20 -6.01 16.56
N LEU A 108 -2.06 -5.60 15.98
CA LEU A 108 -1.45 -4.30 16.24
C LEU A 108 -2.36 -3.14 15.85
N LEU A 109 -2.94 -3.18 14.65
CA LEU A 109 -3.85 -2.16 14.15
C LEU A 109 -5.06 -2.01 15.08
N LYS A 110 -5.65 -3.13 15.51
CA LYS A 110 -6.74 -3.13 16.50
C LYS A 110 -6.34 -2.42 17.79
N GLN A 111 -5.21 -2.79 18.39
CA GLN A 111 -4.74 -2.19 19.64
C GLN A 111 -4.43 -0.69 19.52
N LEU A 112 -3.84 -0.27 18.41
CA LEU A 112 -3.61 1.16 18.14
C LEU A 112 -4.93 1.91 18.03
N LYS A 113 -5.91 1.33 17.33
CA LYS A 113 -7.23 1.93 17.15
C LYS A 113 -7.99 2.06 18.47
N GLU A 114 -7.95 1.03 19.30
CA GLU A 114 -8.53 1.02 20.66
C GLU A 114 -7.91 2.09 21.57
N ARG A 115 -6.67 2.50 21.31
CA ARG A 115 -5.98 3.58 22.03
C ARG A 115 -6.19 4.96 21.45
N GLY A 116 -7.00 5.08 20.41
CA GLY A 116 -7.37 6.36 19.80
C GLY A 116 -6.44 6.86 18.70
N TYR A 117 -5.42 6.09 18.28
CA TYR A 117 -4.59 6.50 17.16
C TYR A 117 -5.39 6.62 15.86
N LYS A 118 -5.07 7.64 15.08
CA LYS A 118 -5.53 7.79 13.70
C LYS A 118 -4.62 6.97 12.78
N LEU A 119 -5.22 6.04 12.04
CA LEU A 119 -4.51 5.08 11.22
C LEU A 119 -4.84 5.31 9.75
N TYR A 120 -3.82 5.45 8.91
CA TYR A 120 -4.01 5.65 7.48
C TYR A 120 -3.28 4.59 6.66
N VAL A 121 -3.88 4.21 5.53
CA VAL A 121 -3.18 3.46 4.49
C VAL A 121 -2.38 4.45 3.64
N LEU A 122 -1.11 4.14 3.37
CA LEU A 122 -0.26 4.89 2.46
C LEU A 122 0.47 3.91 1.54
N SER A 123 -0.12 3.56 0.38
CA SER A 123 0.35 2.44 -0.45
C SER A 123 0.27 2.71 -1.95
N ASN A 124 1.24 2.16 -2.71
CA ASN A 124 1.24 2.18 -4.18
C ASN A 124 0.28 1.10 -4.73
N ILE A 125 -0.97 1.14 -4.30
CA ILE A 125 -2.06 0.29 -4.77
C ILE A 125 -3.01 1.15 -5.62
N GLY A 126 -3.66 0.54 -6.62
CA GLY A 126 -4.68 1.24 -7.39
C GLY A 126 -6.00 1.32 -6.65
N LYS A 127 -6.87 2.24 -7.07
CA LYS A 127 -8.16 2.51 -6.42
C LYS A 127 -9.06 1.28 -6.39
N GLU A 128 -9.16 0.54 -7.47
CA GLU A 128 -10.09 -0.60 -7.55
C GLU A 128 -9.58 -1.83 -6.82
N THR A 129 -8.27 -2.07 -6.90
CA THR A 129 -7.57 -3.11 -6.18
C THR A 129 -7.69 -2.83 -4.68
N PHE A 130 -7.56 -1.57 -4.26
CA PHE A 130 -7.80 -1.20 -2.86
C PHE A 130 -9.26 -1.43 -2.46
N THR A 131 -10.24 -0.97 -3.26
CA THR A 131 -11.67 -1.16 -2.98
C THR A 131 -12.03 -2.64 -2.83
N GLU A 132 -11.60 -3.51 -3.75
CA GLU A 132 -11.88 -4.95 -3.65
C GLU A 132 -11.21 -5.57 -2.43
N LEU A 133 -9.97 -5.17 -2.12
CA LEU A 133 -9.27 -5.65 -0.93
C LEU A 133 -10.00 -5.27 0.36
N SER A 134 -10.52 -4.04 0.44
CA SER A 134 -11.30 -3.56 1.58
C SER A 134 -12.62 -4.30 1.73
N LEU A 135 -13.32 -4.60 0.61
CA LEU A 135 -14.53 -5.44 0.63
C LEU A 135 -14.24 -6.88 1.06
N LYS A 136 -13.07 -7.41 0.71
CA LYS A 136 -12.64 -8.76 1.07
C LYS A 136 -12.22 -8.87 2.54
N TYR A 137 -11.71 -7.80 3.13
CA TYR A 137 -11.25 -7.74 4.52
C TYR A 137 -11.86 -6.54 5.26
N PRO A 138 -13.19 -6.49 5.44
CA PRO A 138 -13.88 -5.31 5.98
C PRO A 138 -13.45 -4.97 7.41
N GLU A 139 -13.15 -5.98 8.23
CA GLU A 139 -12.61 -5.79 9.58
C GLU A 139 -11.25 -5.08 9.58
N ILE A 140 -10.34 -5.44 8.65
CA ILE A 140 -9.04 -4.78 8.57
C ILE A 140 -9.21 -3.36 8.04
N SER A 141 -10.09 -3.18 7.06
CA SER A 141 -10.39 -1.86 6.50
C SER A 141 -10.97 -0.91 7.55
N SER A 142 -11.77 -1.40 8.51
CA SER A 142 -12.39 -0.57 9.53
C SER A 142 -11.42 -0.03 10.59
N TYR A 143 -10.20 -0.58 10.68
CA TYR A 143 -9.17 -0.02 11.56
C TYR A 143 -8.55 1.27 11.01
N PHE A 144 -8.65 1.53 9.71
CA PHE A 144 -8.11 2.73 9.07
C PHE A 144 -9.15 3.84 8.99
N ASP A 145 -8.74 5.06 9.35
CA ASP A 145 -9.54 6.29 9.23
C ASP A 145 -9.56 6.82 7.78
N GLY A 146 -8.59 6.42 6.97
CA GLY A 146 -8.51 6.80 5.57
C GLY A 146 -7.39 6.09 4.82
N ALA A 147 -7.31 6.35 3.53
CA ALA A 147 -6.30 5.78 2.65
C ALA A 147 -5.83 6.81 1.63
N PHE A 148 -4.53 6.80 1.36
CA PHE A 148 -3.92 7.53 0.27
C PHE A 148 -3.18 6.55 -0.64
N THR A 149 -3.64 6.47 -1.87
CA THR A 149 -3.25 5.46 -2.86
C THR A 149 -2.96 6.13 -4.20
N ALA A 150 -2.36 5.41 -5.14
CA ALA A 150 -2.07 5.96 -6.47
C ALA A 150 -3.31 5.81 -7.37
N THR A 151 -3.88 6.92 -7.80
CA THR A 151 -5.14 6.96 -8.56
C THR A 151 -5.05 7.92 -9.74
N ALA A 152 -6.06 7.92 -10.62
CA ALA A 152 -6.08 8.88 -11.72
C ALA A 152 -6.24 10.33 -11.21
N GLU A 153 -6.95 10.52 -10.10
CA GLU A 153 -7.23 11.83 -9.50
C GLU A 153 -5.96 12.52 -8.95
N ASN A 154 -4.95 11.76 -8.51
CA ASN A 154 -3.64 12.29 -8.12
C ASN A 154 -2.55 12.03 -9.17
N ASN A 155 -2.92 11.88 -10.45
CA ASN A 155 -1.98 11.64 -11.54
C ASN A 155 -1.03 10.45 -11.31
N TYR A 156 -1.50 9.44 -10.58
CA TYR A 156 -0.72 8.26 -10.20
C TYR A 156 0.58 8.59 -9.45
N THR A 157 0.61 9.69 -8.68
CA THR A 157 1.69 9.95 -7.72
C THR A 157 1.85 8.75 -6.81
N HIS A 158 3.11 8.44 -6.45
CA HIS A 158 3.40 7.22 -5.71
C HIS A 158 4.73 7.31 -4.98
N LYS A 159 4.91 6.48 -3.95
CA LYS A 159 6.19 6.36 -3.24
C LYS A 159 7.27 5.83 -4.20
N PRO A 160 8.51 6.35 -4.16
CA PRO A 160 9.07 7.27 -3.16
C PRO A 160 9.11 8.74 -3.62
N HIS A 161 8.25 9.17 -4.55
CA HIS A 161 8.25 10.56 -5.03
C HIS A 161 7.79 11.53 -3.93
N LYS A 162 8.44 12.70 -3.84
CA LYS A 162 8.18 13.70 -2.79
C LYS A 162 6.73 14.17 -2.82
N GLU A 163 6.21 14.39 -4.03
CA GLU A 163 4.87 14.87 -4.32
C GLU A 163 3.81 14.00 -3.62
N PHE A 164 4.00 12.68 -3.61
CA PHE A 164 3.07 11.76 -2.96
C PHE A 164 2.98 11.97 -1.44
N TYR A 165 4.08 12.30 -0.77
CA TYR A 165 4.10 12.58 0.66
C TYR A 165 3.53 13.96 0.98
N GLU A 166 3.77 14.95 0.12
CA GLU A 166 3.19 16.29 0.26
C GLU A 166 1.67 16.26 0.08
N GLU A 167 1.16 15.56 -0.94
CA GLU A 167 -0.27 15.37 -1.15
C GLU A 167 -0.94 14.60 0.00
N PHE A 168 -0.24 13.60 0.56
CA PHE A 168 -0.74 12.91 1.75
C PHE A 168 -0.87 13.85 2.96
N LYS A 169 0.10 14.75 3.19
CA LYS A 169 0.00 15.78 4.25
C LYS A 169 -1.19 16.72 4.01
N LEU A 170 -1.42 17.13 2.77
CA LEU A 170 -2.59 17.94 2.41
C LEU A 170 -3.89 17.19 2.70
N LEU A 171 -3.97 15.90 2.38
CA LEU A 171 -5.12 15.06 2.73
C LEU A 171 -5.31 15.02 4.25
N LEU A 172 -4.26 14.83 5.05
CA LEU A 172 -4.40 14.84 6.50
C LEU A 172 -4.90 16.20 7.03
N ALA A 173 -4.43 17.31 6.45
CA ALA A 173 -4.90 18.64 6.80
C ALA A 173 -6.41 18.80 6.55
N THR A 174 -6.94 18.30 5.42
CA THR A 174 -8.39 18.35 5.14
C THR A 174 -9.23 17.48 6.08
N HIS A 175 -8.61 16.47 6.71
CA HIS A 175 -9.24 15.64 7.75
C HIS A 175 -9.05 16.21 9.17
N GLY A 176 -8.52 17.44 9.32
CA GLY A 176 -8.31 18.08 10.61
C GLY A 176 -7.08 17.57 11.36
N HIS A 177 -6.07 17.06 10.66
CA HIS A 177 -4.82 16.54 11.23
C HIS A 177 -3.59 17.36 10.81
N HIS A 178 -3.75 18.66 10.58
CA HIS A 178 -2.68 19.55 10.12
C HIS A 178 -1.55 19.74 11.15
N ASP A 179 -1.88 19.69 12.44
CA ASP A 179 -0.90 19.85 13.53
C ASP A 179 -0.23 18.52 13.93
N LYS A 180 -0.72 17.37 13.44
CA LYS A 180 -0.19 16.07 13.85
C LYS A 180 1.05 15.71 13.05
N GLN A 181 2.10 15.25 13.74
CA GLN A 181 3.23 14.59 13.09
C GLN A 181 2.83 13.22 12.52
N ILE A 182 3.60 12.73 11.56
CA ILE A 182 3.29 11.47 10.85
C ILE A 182 4.37 10.44 11.11
N LEU A 183 3.96 9.26 11.56
CA LEU A 183 4.81 8.07 11.65
C LEU A 183 4.44 7.08 10.55
N PHE A 184 5.36 6.81 9.63
CA PHE A 184 5.14 5.94 8.48
C PHE A 184 5.88 4.60 8.60
N ILE A 185 5.16 3.50 8.36
CA ILE A 185 5.66 2.13 8.39
C ILE A 185 5.63 1.52 6.99
N ASP A 186 6.79 1.14 6.46
CA ASP A 186 6.95 0.61 5.10
C ASP A 186 8.09 -0.43 5.04
N ASP A 187 7.94 -1.48 4.22
CA ASP A 187 8.95 -2.54 4.05
C ASP A 187 10.11 -2.12 3.14
N LEU A 188 9.93 -1.07 2.33
CA LEU A 188 10.95 -0.55 1.42
C LEU A 188 11.67 0.64 2.06
N LYS A 189 12.94 0.42 2.39
CA LYS A 189 13.84 1.47 2.93
C LYS A 189 13.85 2.76 2.09
N LYS A 190 13.74 2.69 0.76
CA LYS A 190 13.71 3.88 -0.11
C LYS A 190 12.49 4.78 0.16
N ASN A 191 11.34 4.18 0.48
CA ASN A 191 10.12 4.90 0.82
C ASN A 191 10.27 5.60 2.18
N ILE A 192 10.89 4.92 3.15
CA ILE A 192 11.20 5.50 4.45
C ILE A 192 12.15 6.69 4.33
N VAL A 193 13.22 6.56 3.54
CA VAL A 193 14.18 7.66 3.32
C VAL A 193 13.51 8.89 2.71
N ALA A 194 12.69 8.69 1.66
CA ALA A 194 11.97 9.79 1.01
C ALA A 194 10.94 10.43 1.93
N ALA A 195 10.20 9.64 2.71
CA ALA A 195 9.26 10.15 3.70
C ALA A 195 9.97 11.05 4.73
N THR A 196 11.12 10.63 5.26
CA THR A 196 11.90 11.43 6.22
C THR A 196 12.38 12.75 5.63
N GLN A 197 12.73 12.79 4.34
CA GLN A 197 13.05 14.05 3.65
C GLN A 197 11.86 15.01 3.54
N CYS A 198 10.64 14.52 3.75
CA CYS A 198 9.39 15.29 3.74
C CYS A 198 8.86 15.58 5.16
N ASN A 199 9.71 15.44 6.18
CA ASN A 199 9.38 15.56 7.62
C ASN A 199 8.38 14.50 8.12
N ILE A 200 8.39 13.30 7.54
CA ILE A 200 7.60 12.16 8.00
C ILE A 200 8.53 11.16 8.70
N GLY A 201 8.26 10.90 9.98
CA GLY A 201 9.01 9.93 10.77
C GLY A 201 8.83 8.54 10.19
N GLY A 202 9.89 7.73 10.17
CA GLY A 202 9.90 6.45 9.47
C GLY A 202 10.27 5.25 10.33
N ILE A 203 9.57 4.14 10.13
CA ILE A 203 9.97 2.82 10.62
C ILE A 203 10.06 1.86 9.44
N HIS A 204 11.28 1.39 9.17
CA HIS A 204 11.51 0.35 8.17
C HIS A 204 11.03 -1.01 8.72
N TYR A 205 9.90 -1.47 8.20
CA TYR A 205 9.28 -2.71 8.61
C TYR A 205 10.10 -3.91 8.12
N THR A 206 10.42 -4.82 9.04
CA THR A 206 11.12 -6.08 8.74
C THR A 206 10.41 -7.30 9.31
N SER A 207 9.72 -7.14 10.44
CA SER A 207 8.81 -8.14 10.99
C SER A 207 7.90 -7.52 12.04
N ALA A 208 6.74 -8.14 12.27
CA ALA A 208 5.81 -7.71 13.32
C ALA A 208 6.46 -7.70 14.71
N ARG A 209 7.30 -8.69 15.04
CA ARG A 209 8.01 -8.75 16.33
C ARG A 209 8.91 -7.53 16.53
N LYS A 210 9.67 -7.13 15.50
CA LYS A 210 10.54 -5.94 15.56
C LYS A 210 9.72 -4.66 15.63
N LEU A 211 8.62 -4.58 14.89
CA LEU A 211 7.72 -3.43 14.94
C LEU A 211 7.16 -3.22 16.36
N VAL A 212 6.65 -4.29 16.99
CA VAL A 212 6.17 -4.26 18.39
C VAL A 212 7.28 -3.82 19.34
N SER A 213 8.49 -4.36 19.20
CA SER A 213 9.64 -3.96 20.03
C SER A 213 9.95 -2.47 19.89
N GLN A 214 9.88 -1.92 18.68
CA GLN A 214 10.11 -0.50 18.42
C GLN A 214 8.98 0.35 19.03
N PHE A 215 7.73 -0.05 18.89
CA PHE A 215 6.60 0.69 19.46
C PHE A 215 6.65 0.73 20.99
N LYS A 216 7.08 -0.37 21.65
CA LYS A 216 7.34 -0.36 23.10
C LYS A 216 8.45 0.62 23.48
N HIS A 217 9.56 0.64 22.74
CA HIS A 217 10.65 1.58 22.99
C HIS A 217 10.21 3.05 22.82
N LEU A 218 9.33 3.30 21.86
CA LEU A 218 8.71 4.60 21.60
C LEU A 218 7.53 4.93 22.54
N ARG A 219 7.22 4.05 23.51
CA ARG A 219 6.11 4.21 24.46
C ARG A 219 4.74 4.36 23.79
N ILE A 220 4.58 3.78 22.60
CA ILE A 220 3.29 3.64 21.92
C ILE A 220 2.46 2.53 22.58
N PHE A 221 3.12 1.50 23.13
CA PHE A 221 2.53 0.45 23.98
C PHE A 221 3.00 0.51 25.42
#